data_AF-A0AAV5TVH9-F1
#
_entry.id   AF-A0AAV5TVH9-F1
#
_cell.length_a   1.000
_cell.length_b   1.000
_cell.length_c   1.000
_cell.angle_alpha   90.00
_cell.angle_beta   90.00
_cell.angle_gamma   90.00
#
_symmetry.space_group_name_H-M   'P 1'
#
loop_
_entity.id
_entity.type
_entity.pdbx_description
1 polymer ?
#
loop_
_entity_poly.entity_id
_entity_poly.type
_entity_poly.pdbx_seq_one_letter_code
_entity_poly.pdbx_strand_id
1 'polypeptide(L)'
;AIVHFTNSILLDEFDLAVPQVVELELCRENDCKVFVSAPKSSFSTLDNIHIGDRFTKLKIPHIFPVCRNKYHKAFGRIQKGLEISNANDNYACGPVAVYIVSEQADFYDNALCYEPNSPSTSVKWTGSIPLTVLSAQPFRIAGDVRSGALQGSAFTTGFDNVRENSSKCPSVSDFRSTESFSYYFNGPIATLYSESEAEVELAIGSFQDFSLETPRFVSSPGYIGCQNGETYRSSLYPKKSTFHLIHKK
;
A
#
# COMPACT_ATOMS: atom_id res chain seq x y z
N ALA A 1 -3.13 15.92 -1.16
CA ALA A 1 -4.18 15.73 -2.16
C ALA A 1 -4.38 14.24 -2.20
N ILE A 2 -5.64 13.83 -2.22
CA ILE A 2 -6.02 12.41 -2.26
C ILE A 2 -5.41 11.80 -3.51
N VAL A 3 -4.72 10.68 -3.39
CA VAL A 3 -4.12 10.02 -4.55
C VAL A 3 -5.19 9.17 -5.24
N HIS A 4 -5.50 9.49 -6.49
CA HIS A 4 -6.47 8.75 -7.29
C HIS A 4 -5.81 7.73 -8.23
N PHE A 5 -6.28 6.48 -8.19
CA PHE A 5 -5.98 5.42 -9.14
C PHE A 5 -7.18 5.15 -10.06
N THR A 6 -7.20 4.04 -10.81
CA THR A 6 -8.31 3.75 -11.73
C THR A 6 -9.60 3.45 -10.95
N ASN A 7 -9.57 2.47 -10.04
CA ASN A 7 -10.75 2.00 -9.31
C ASN A 7 -10.54 2.08 -7.79
N SER A 8 -9.60 2.91 -7.37
CA SER A 8 -9.24 3.06 -5.96
C SER A 8 -8.69 4.45 -5.67
N ILE A 9 -8.61 4.74 -4.38
CA ILE A 9 -7.95 5.94 -3.86
C ILE A 9 -7.04 5.55 -2.71
N LEU A 10 -6.05 6.40 -2.48
CA LEU A 10 -5.16 6.31 -1.34
C LEU A 10 -5.17 7.65 -0.58
N LEU A 11 -5.54 7.56 0.70
CA LEU A 11 -5.58 8.69 1.62
C LEU A 11 -4.38 8.65 2.56
N ASP A 12 -3.90 9.84 2.89
CA ASP A 12 -2.84 10.06 3.86
C ASP A 12 -3.33 10.75 5.14
N GLU A 13 -2.43 10.93 6.10
CA GLU A 13 -2.74 11.59 7.38
C GLU A 13 -3.27 13.02 7.20
N PHE A 14 -2.85 13.74 6.16
CA PHE A 14 -3.24 15.12 5.93
C PHE A 14 -4.60 15.22 5.23
N ASP A 15 -4.97 14.22 4.43
CA ASP A 15 -6.34 14.10 3.90
C ASP A 15 -7.35 13.80 5.02
N LEU A 16 -6.90 13.18 6.11
CA LEU A 16 -7.72 12.86 7.28
C LEU A 16 -7.61 13.92 8.40
N ALA A 17 -6.63 14.81 8.34
CA ALA A 17 -6.43 15.90 9.31
C ALA A 17 -7.18 17.19 8.93
N VAL A 18 -8.43 17.05 8.49
CA VAL A 18 -9.28 18.17 8.06
C VAL A 18 -10.64 18.12 8.76
N PRO A 19 -11.31 19.28 8.93
CA PRO A 19 -12.64 19.33 9.54
C PRO A 19 -13.75 18.72 8.68
N GLN A 20 -13.49 18.55 7.40
CA GLN A 20 -14.46 18.06 6.42
C GLN A 20 -14.47 16.54 6.38
N VAL A 21 -15.61 15.98 5.99
CA VAL A 21 -15.71 14.55 5.68
C VAL A 21 -15.08 14.28 4.31
N VAL A 22 -14.39 13.15 4.18
CA VAL A 22 -13.91 12.68 2.88
C VAL A 22 -14.99 11.80 2.28
N GLU A 23 -15.67 12.32 1.25
CA GLU A 23 -16.69 11.57 0.51
C GLU A 23 -16.03 10.46 -0.33
N LEU A 24 -16.52 9.23 -0.21
CA LEU A 24 -16.01 8.08 -0.95
C LEU A 24 -16.85 7.85 -2.21
N GLU A 25 -16.71 8.75 -3.19
CA GLU A 25 -17.50 8.70 -4.44
C GLU A 25 -17.40 7.35 -5.16
N LEU A 26 -16.23 6.73 -5.17
CA LEU A 26 -16.01 5.41 -5.80
C LEU A 26 -16.82 4.28 -5.14
N CYS A 27 -17.23 4.48 -3.88
CA CYS A 27 -18.05 3.56 -3.09
C CYS A 27 -19.52 4.01 -3.02
N ARG A 28 -19.93 5.06 -3.77
CA ARG A 28 -21.33 5.52 -3.76
C ARG A 28 -22.25 4.48 -4.40
N GLU A 29 -21.79 3.82 -5.45
CA GLU A 29 -22.58 2.85 -6.22
C GLU A 29 -22.05 1.42 -6.15
N ASN A 30 -20.92 1.20 -5.47
CA ASN A 30 -20.19 -0.05 -5.44
C ASN A 30 -19.82 -0.43 -4.00
N ASP A 31 -19.71 -1.73 -3.73
CA ASP A 31 -19.02 -2.18 -2.51
C ASP A 31 -17.53 -1.84 -2.61
N CYS A 32 -16.90 -1.57 -1.47
CA CYS A 32 -15.46 -1.33 -1.43
C CYS A 32 -14.73 -2.18 -0.38
N LYS A 33 -13.47 -2.49 -0.69
CA LYS A 33 -12.49 -2.98 0.28
C LYS A 33 -11.67 -1.80 0.79
N VAL A 34 -11.57 -1.71 2.11
CA VAL A 34 -10.69 -0.73 2.77
C VAL A 34 -9.53 -1.47 3.42
N PHE A 35 -8.31 -1.00 3.14
CA PHE A 35 -7.07 -1.46 3.74
C PHE A 35 -6.41 -0.30 4.47
N VAL A 36 -5.98 -0.52 5.72
CA VAL A 36 -5.36 0.55 6.54
C VAL A 36 -4.04 0.12 7.11
N SER A 37 -2.97 0.87 6.86
CA SER A 37 -1.67 0.72 7.51
C SER A 37 -1.32 1.95 8.34
N ALA A 38 -0.76 1.73 9.52
CA ALA A 38 -0.23 2.78 10.37
C ALA A 38 0.87 2.22 11.30
N PRO A 39 1.89 3.00 11.66
CA PRO A 39 2.81 2.62 12.72
C PRO A 39 2.10 2.59 14.07
N LYS A 40 2.64 1.81 15.01
CA LYS A 40 2.09 1.67 16.38
C LYS A 40 1.89 3.01 17.08
N SER A 41 2.73 4.00 16.81
CA SER A 41 2.64 5.35 17.36
C SER A 41 1.38 6.11 16.94
N SER A 42 0.75 5.73 15.82
CA SER A 42 -0.45 6.38 15.30
C SER A 42 -1.76 5.73 15.76
N PHE A 43 -1.71 4.59 16.45
CA PHE A 43 -2.92 3.82 16.78
C PHE A 43 -3.94 4.62 17.59
N SER A 44 -3.49 5.45 18.54
CA SER A 44 -4.37 6.31 19.33
C SER A 44 -5.17 7.29 18.48
N THR A 45 -4.58 7.80 17.39
CA THR A 45 -5.30 8.70 16.47
C THR A 45 -6.29 7.94 15.60
N LEU A 46 -6.06 6.66 15.29
CA LEU A 46 -7.01 5.86 14.50
C LEU A 46 -8.30 5.53 15.26
N ASP A 47 -8.26 5.50 16.59
CA ASP A 47 -9.42 5.15 17.43
C ASP A 47 -10.62 6.11 17.27
N ASN A 48 -10.38 7.31 16.74
CA ASN A 48 -11.40 8.33 16.47
C ASN A 48 -11.52 8.68 14.98
N ILE A 49 -10.98 7.84 14.10
CA ILE A 49 -11.28 7.93 12.67
C ILE A 49 -12.40 6.93 12.36
N HIS A 50 -13.46 7.45 11.75
CA HIS A 50 -14.68 6.72 11.45
C HIS A 50 -14.87 6.57 9.95
N ILE A 51 -15.29 5.38 9.54
CA ILE A 51 -15.73 5.07 8.18
C ILE A 51 -17.18 4.60 8.29
N GLY A 52 -18.09 5.20 7.52
CA GLY A 52 -19.51 4.93 7.71
C GLY A 52 -20.39 5.96 7.02
N ASP A 53 -21.69 5.71 7.03
CA ASP A 53 -22.68 6.75 6.79
C ASP A 53 -22.97 7.47 8.12
N ARG A 54 -23.96 8.37 8.10
CA ARG A 54 -24.38 9.10 9.31
C ARG A 54 -24.91 8.20 10.43
N PHE A 55 -25.33 6.97 10.13
CA PHE A 55 -25.97 6.04 11.06
C PHE A 55 -25.06 4.90 11.52
N THR A 56 -24.06 4.53 10.71
CA THR A 56 -23.20 3.35 10.85
C THR A 56 -21.73 3.75 10.88
N LYS A 57 -21.34 4.56 11.87
CA LYS A 57 -19.94 4.96 12.04
C LYS A 57 -19.11 3.85 12.66
N LEU A 58 -18.34 3.15 11.83
CA LEU A 58 -17.39 2.14 12.29
C LEU A 58 -16.02 2.78 12.52
N LYS A 59 -15.42 2.50 13.67
CA LYS A 59 -14.05 2.93 13.97
C LYS A 59 -13.07 2.11 13.15
N ILE A 60 -12.06 2.76 12.55
CA ILE A 60 -11.01 2.08 11.77
C ILE A 60 -10.46 0.83 12.51
N PRO A 61 -10.00 0.91 13.77
CA PRO A 61 -9.43 -0.25 14.47
C PRO A 61 -10.41 -1.42 14.70
N HIS A 62 -11.72 -1.19 14.64
CA HIS A 62 -12.74 -2.24 14.80
C HIS A 62 -13.02 -2.97 13.48
N ILE A 63 -12.86 -2.29 12.35
CA ILE A 63 -13.03 -2.86 11.01
C ILE A 63 -11.79 -3.66 10.62
N PHE A 64 -10.62 -3.18 11.04
CA PHE A 64 -9.34 -3.77 10.70
C PHE A 64 -8.71 -4.28 12.00
N PRO A 65 -8.70 -5.60 12.27
CA PRO A 65 -7.73 -6.11 13.21
C PRO A 65 -6.38 -5.79 12.58
N VAL A 66 -5.75 -4.71 13.01
CA VAL A 66 -4.37 -4.37 12.69
C VAL A 66 -3.59 -5.64 12.94
N CYS A 67 -3.21 -6.33 11.85
CA CYS A 67 -3.09 -7.78 11.83
C CYS A 67 -2.15 -8.26 12.92
N ARG A 68 -2.70 -8.70 14.05
CA ARG A 68 -1.85 -9.19 15.14
C ARG A 68 -1.27 -10.56 14.81
N ASN A 69 -1.85 -11.36 13.88
CA ASN A 69 -1.43 -12.75 13.66
C ASN A 69 -1.76 -13.42 12.28
N LYS A 70 -2.13 -12.69 11.21
CA LYS A 70 -2.29 -13.30 9.87
C LYS A 70 -1.60 -12.45 8.81
N TYR A 71 -0.80 -13.10 7.97
CA TYR A 71 0.10 -12.45 7.01
C TYR A 71 -0.64 -11.60 5.96
N HIS A 72 -1.85 -12.01 5.57
CA HIS A 72 -2.71 -11.22 4.68
C HIS A 72 -3.34 -10.07 5.47
N LYS A 73 -3.31 -8.87 4.89
CA LYS A 73 -3.93 -7.68 5.46
C LYS A 73 -5.45 -7.86 5.47
N ALA A 74 -6.05 -7.79 6.65
CA ALA A 74 -7.49 -7.76 6.78
C ALA A 74 -8.05 -6.51 6.11
N PHE A 75 -9.21 -6.65 5.47
CA PHE A 75 -9.93 -5.53 4.89
C PHE A 75 -11.34 -5.47 5.45
N GLY A 76 -11.86 -4.26 5.51
CA GLY A 76 -13.27 -3.98 5.76
C GLY A 76 -14.02 -3.97 4.44
N ARG A 77 -15.18 -4.63 4.40
CA ARG A 77 -16.15 -4.40 3.34
C ARG A 77 -17.07 -3.28 3.78
N ILE A 78 -17.22 -2.29 2.93
CA ILE A 78 -18.13 -1.18 3.15
C ILE A 78 -19.19 -1.14 2.05
N GLN A 79 -20.44 -0.89 2.47
CA GLN A 79 -21.60 -0.75 1.59
C GLN A 79 -21.68 0.68 1.04
N LYS A 80 -22.64 0.90 0.14
CA LYS A 80 -22.80 2.13 -0.64
C LYS A 80 -22.96 3.40 0.21
N GLY A 81 -22.34 4.51 -0.22
CA GLY A 81 -22.65 5.86 0.25
C GLY A 81 -21.95 6.32 1.55
N LEU A 82 -20.72 5.87 1.79
CA LEU A 82 -20.00 6.21 3.03
C LEU A 82 -19.06 7.41 2.90
N GLU A 83 -18.73 7.96 4.06
CA GLU A 83 -17.77 9.02 4.30
C GLU A 83 -16.69 8.56 5.30
N ILE A 84 -15.53 9.22 5.26
CA ILE A 84 -14.53 9.12 6.32
C ILE A 84 -14.50 10.43 7.09
N SER A 85 -14.52 10.33 8.43
CA SER A 85 -14.46 11.48 9.32
C SER A 85 -13.45 11.28 10.43
N ASN A 86 -12.77 12.37 10.82
CA ASN A 86 -11.84 12.40 11.94
C ASN A 86 -12.47 13.15 13.11
N ALA A 87 -12.61 12.48 14.25
CA ALA A 87 -13.18 13.02 15.47
C ALA A 87 -12.14 13.25 16.58
N ASN A 88 -10.84 13.18 16.27
CA ASN A 88 -9.79 13.58 17.21
C ASN A 88 -9.83 15.10 17.47
N ASP A 89 -9.31 15.50 18.64
CA ASP A 89 -9.13 16.91 18.98
C ASP A 89 -8.31 17.63 17.89
N ASN A 90 -8.82 18.76 17.41
CA ASN A 90 -8.25 19.54 16.31
C ASN A 90 -7.99 18.71 15.03
N TYR A 91 -8.73 17.61 14.83
CA TYR A 91 -8.55 16.69 13.71
C TYR A 91 -7.13 16.10 13.64
N ALA A 92 -6.50 15.90 14.80
CA ALA A 92 -5.17 15.30 14.85
C ALA A 92 -5.18 13.92 14.15
N CYS A 93 -4.17 13.66 13.32
CA CYS A 93 -3.98 12.38 12.64
C CYS A 93 -2.48 12.08 12.58
N GLY A 94 -2.08 10.89 13.03
CA GLY A 94 -0.71 10.42 12.84
C GLY A 94 -0.54 9.72 11.49
N PRO A 95 0.70 9.29 11.16
CA PRO A 95 0.98 8.60 9.91
C PRO A 95 0.03 7.44 9.66
N VAL A 96 -0.60 7.44 8.48
CA VAL A 96 -1.56 6.42 8.06
C VAL A 96 -1.62 6.36 6.54
N ALA A 97 -1.81 5.16 6.00
CA ALA A 97 -2.13 4.93 4.61
C ALA A 97 -3.47 4.17 4.54
N VAL A 98 -4.49 4.80 3.96
CA VAL A 98 -5.83 4.19 3.78
C VAL A 98 -6.06 3.98 2.29
N TYR A 99 -6.04 2.73 1.86
CA TYR A 99 -6.25 2.32 0.48
C TYR A 99 -7.66 1.75 0.32
N ILE A 100 -8.48 2.38 -0.54
CA ILE A 100 -9.90 2.07 -0.70
C ILE A 100 -10.14 1.68 -2.14
N VAL A 101 -10.67 0.47 -2.35
CA VAL A 101 -10.80 -0.14 -3.68
C VAL A 101 -12.26 -0.48 -3.95
N SER A 102 -12.77 -0.06 -5.11
CA SER A 102 -14.10 -0.41 -5.62
C SER A 102 -14.17 -1.86 -6.08
N GLU A 103 -15.35 -2.48 -5.97
CA GLU A 103 -15.62 -3.82 -6.54
C GLU A 103 -15.42 -3.90 -8.06
N GLN A 104 -15.39 -2.75 -8.74
CA GLN A 104 -15.10 -2.65 -10.17
C GLN A 104 -13.62 -2.88 -10.51
N ALA A 105 -12.73 -2.90 -9.51
CA ALA A 105 -11.31 -3.11 -9.72
C ALA A 105 -10.99 -4.51 -10.25
N ASP A 106 -10.03 -4.58 -11.17
CA ASP A 106 -9.39 -5.85 -11.51
C ASP A 106 -8.82 -6.51 -10.25
N PHE A 107 -8.94 -7.83 -10.18
CA PHE A 107 -8.48 -8.65 -9.05
C PHE A 107 -9.11 -8.30 -7.70
N TYR A 108 -10.23 -7.56 -7.68
CA TYR A 108 -10.90 -7.18 -6.43
C TYR A 108 -11.04 -8.35 -5.47
N ASP A 109 -11.48 -9.53 -5.95
CA ASP A 109 -11.75 -10.68 -5.09
C ASP A 109 -10.53 -11.49 -4.67
N ASN A 110 -9.47 -11.51 -5.47
CA ASN A 110 -8.36 -12.46 -5.31
C ASN A 110 -6.98 -11.83 -5.11
N ALA A 111 -6.83 -10.51 -5.31
CA ALA A 111 -5.58 -9.81 -5.06
C ALA A 111 -5.09 -10.04 -3.62
N LEU A 112 -3.77 -10.20 -3.49
CA LEU A 112 -3.14 -10.34 -2.19
C LEU A 112 -2.70 -8.97 -1.70
N CYS A 113 -3.09 -8.60 -0.48
CA CYS A 113 -2.59 -7.39 0.17
C CYS A 113 -1.87 -7.77 1.47
N TYR A 114 -0.65 -7.25 1.65
CA TYR A 114 0.20 -7.51 2.80
C TYR A 114 0.61 -6.21 3.49
N GLU A 115 0.95 -6.33 4.77
CA GLU A 115 1.62 -5.29 5.53
C GLU A 115 3.03 -5.78 5.89
N PRO A 116 4.07 -4.95 5.73
CA PRO A 116 5.42 -5.34 6.12
C PRO A 116 5.51 -5.55 7.63
N ASN A 117 6.26 -6.59 8.03
CA ASN A 117 6.53 -6.92 9.42
C ASN A 117 8.03 -6.82 9.74
N SER A 118 8.34 -6.77 11.03
CA SER A 118 9.69 -6.97 11.56
C SER A 118 9.63 -8.03 12.67
N PRO A 119 10.18 -9.24 12.47
CA PRO A 119 10.95 -9.69 11.31
C PRO A 119 10.10 -9.85 10.03
N SER A 120 10.77 -9.92 8.87
CA SER A 120 10.09 -10.03 7.57
C SER A 120 9.22 -11.27 7.48
N THR A 121 8.07 -11.13 6.84
CA THR A 121 7.15 -12.24 6.55
C THR A 121 7.57 -12.98 5.29
N SER A 122 7.68 -14.32 5.34
CA SER A 122 7.80 -15.17 4.15
C SER A 122 6.42 -15.44 3.53
N VAL A 123 6.29 -15.20 2.23
CA VAL A 123 5.06 -15.38 1.45
C VAL A 123 5.35 -16.20 0.20
N LYS A 124 4.53 -17.21 -0.08
CA LYS A 124 4.57 -17.91 -1.38
C LYS A 124 3.71 -17.16 -2.39
N TRP A 125 4.28 -16.84 -3.55
CA TRP A 125 3.63 -16.11 -4.63
C TRP A 125 3.85 -16.85 -5.95
N THR A 126 2.78 -17.02 -6.74
CA THR A 126 2.81 -17.76 -8.02
C THR A 126 2.92 -16.85 -9.25
N GLY A 127 3.02 -15.54 -9.07
CA GLY A 127 3.10 -14.55 -10.15
C GLY A 127 1.75 -14.10 -10.70
N SER A 128 0.81 -15.04 -10.91
CA SER A 128 -0.45 -14.86 -11.65
C SER A 128 -1.54 -14.02 -10.94
N ILE A 129 -1.38 -13.74 -9.65
CA ILE A 129 -2.27 -12.88 -8.85
C ILE A 129 -1.42 -11.71 -8.35
N PRO A 130 -1.87 -10.44 -8.47
CA PRO A 130 -1.09 -9.32 -7.98
C PRO A 130 -0.89 -9.40 -6.47
N LEU A 131 0.33 -9.05 -6.05
CA LEU A 131 0.71 -8.92 -4.65
C LEU A 131 0.98 -7.46 -4.34
N THR A 132 0.07 -6.85 -3.59
CA THR A 132 0.19 -5.49 -3.09
C THR A 132 0.74 -5.49 -1.66
N VAL A 133 1.67 -4.58 -1.38
CA VAL A 133 2.12 -4.25 -0.04
C VAL A 133 1.66 -2.83 0.27
N LEU A 134 0.96 -2.65 1.39
CA LEU A 134 0.49 -1.36 1.88
C LEU A 134 1.15 -1.07 3.23
N SER A 135 1.88 0.04 3.32
CA SER A 135 2.54 0.48 4.53
C SER A 135 2.56 2.00 4.67
N ALA A 136 2.32 2.52 5.86
CA ALA A 136 2.63 3.93 6.14
C ALA A 136 4.15 4.19 6.29
N GLN A 137 4.98 3.15 6.36
CA GLN A 137 6.43 3.23 6.56
C GLN A 137 7.18 2.64 5.35
N PRO A 138 8.44 3.05 5.09
CA PRO A 138 9.25 2.41 4.06
C PRO A 138 9.38 0.90 4.25
N PHE A 139 9.33 0.16 3.14
CA PHE A 139 9.37 -1.29 3.14
C PHE A 139 10.14 -1.89 1.97
N ARG A 140 10.59 -3.12 2.19
CA ARG A 140 11.36 -3.92 1.25
C ARG A 140 10.56 -5.14 0.85
N ILE A 141 10.59 -5.45 -0.44
CA ILE A 141 10.16 -6.73 -0.98
C ILE A 141 11.38 -7.42 -1.56
N ALA A 142 11.76 -8.55 -1.00
CA ALA A 142 12.75 -9.43 -1.59
C ALA A 142 12.10 -10.72 -2.04
N GLY A 143 12.63 -11.34 -3.08
CA GLY A 143 12.12 -12.61 -3.57
C GLY A 143 13.23 -13.55 -3.99
N ASP A 144 13.02 -14.83 -3.73
CA ASP A 144 13.82 -15.94 -4.25
C ASP A 144 12.93 -16.78 -5.16
N VAL A 145 13.28 -16.83 -6.45
CA VAL A 145 12.58 -17.68 -7.43
C VAL A 145 12.94 -19.14 -7.13
N ARG A 146 11.95 -19.94 -6.73
CA ARG A 146 12.10 -21.36 -6.38
C ARG A 146 11.93 -22.26 -7.60
N SER A 147 11.05 -21.90 -8.52
CA SER A 147 10.82 -22.63 -9.77
C SER A 147 10.28 -21.71 -10.88
N GLY A 148 10.57 -22.05 -12.13
CA GLY A 148 10.16 -21.26 -13.30
C GLY A 148 11.05 -20.05 -13.58
N ALA A 149 10.54 -19.12 -14.39
CA ALA A 149 11.19 -17.85 -14.67
C ALA A 149 10.17 -16.74 -14.43
N LEU A 150 10.46 -15.86 -13.48
CA LEU A 150 9.58 -14.76 -13.12
C LEU A 150 9.76 -13.62 -14.13
N GLN A 151 8.70 -13.28 -14.84
CA GLN A 151 8.63 -12.13 -15.75
C GLN A 151 7.38 -11.30 -15.46
N GLY A 152 7.59 -10.03 -15.12
CA GLY A 152 6.51 -9.13 -14.72
C GLY A 152 7.01 -7.72 -14.44
N SER A 153 6.21 -6.98 -13.69
CA SER A 153 6.46 -5.57 -13.40
C SER A 153 6.13 -5.21 -11.96
N ALA A 154 6.87 -4.24 -11.44
CA ALA A 154 6.63 -3.59 -10.15
C ALA A 154 5.97 -2.23 -10.39
N PHE A 155 5.00 -1.90 -9.54
CA PHE A 155 4.23 -0.67 -9.58
C PHE A 155 4.24 0.00 -8.21
N THR A 156 4.11 1.32 -8.16
CA THR A 156 3.91 2.09 -6.91
C THR A 156 2.43 2.46 -6.69
N THR A 157 1.55 1.59 -7.17
CA THR A 157 0.09 1.69 -7.11
C THR A 157 -0.52 0.44 -6.47
N GLY A 158 -1.84 0.47 -6.28
CA GLY A 158 -2.62 -0.71 -5.92
C GLY A 158 -2.72 -1.75 -7.04
N PHE A 159 -3.29 -2.92 -6.68
CA PHE A 159 -3.52 -4.03 -7.61
C PHE A 159 -4.52 -3.73 -8.72
N ASP A 160 -5.36 -2.70 -8.54
CA ASP A 160 -6.38 -2.29 -9.51
C ASP A 160 -5.78 -1.64 -10.77
N ASN A 161 -4.48 -1.31 -10.73
CA ASN A 161 -3.78 -0.58 -11.78
C ASN A 161 -2.76 -1.42 -12.58
N VAL A 162 -2.64 -2.73 -12.33
CA VAL A 162 -1.54 -3.53 -12.89
C VAL A 162 -1.78 -4.09 -14.30
N ARG A 163 -3.04 -4.21 -14.71
CA ARG A 163 -3.44 -4.80 -16.01
C ARG A 163 -3.75 -3.76 -17.07
N GLU A 164 -4.28 -2.62 -16.65
CA GLU A 164 -4.49 -1.53 -17.57
C GLU A 164 -3.12 -1.04 -18.04
N ASN A 165 -2.93 -0.94 -19.37
CA ASN A 165 -2.01 0.02 -19.98
C ASN A 165 -2.50 1.45 -19.71
N SER A 166 -2.80 1.73 -18.44
CA SER A 166 -3.12 3.00 -17.88
C SER A 166 -1.82 3.79 -18.02
N SER A 167 -1.72 4.51 -19.14
CA SER A 167 -0.68 5.51 -19.36
C SER A 167 -0.50 6.42 -18.14
N LYS A 168 -1.56 6.56 -17.34
CA LYS A 168 -1.59 7.31 -16.10
C LYS A 168 -0.67 6.77 -15.01
N CYS A 169 -0.40 5.48 -14.89
CA CYS A 169 0.42 4.92 -13.81
C CYS A 169 1.33 3.78 -14.31
N PRO A 170 2.43 4.09 -15.02
CA PRO A 170 3.33 3.09 -15.59
C PRO A 170 4.03 2.24 -14.51
N SER A 171 4.54 1.07 -14.94
CA SER A 171 5.46 0.29 -14.12
C SER A 171 6.71 1.11 -13.79
N VAL A 172 7.23 0.92 -12.58
CA VAL A 172 8.46 1.58 -12.11
C VAL A 172 9.70 0.73 -12.35
N SER A 173 9.50 -0.57 -12.56
CA SER A 173 10.55 -1.52 -12.94
C SER A 173 9.90 -2.75 -13.55
N ASP A 174 10.29 -3.08 -14.76
CA ASP A 174 10.06 -4.43 -15.29
C ASP A 174 11.13 -5.36 -14.75
N PHE A 175 10.77 -6.63 -14.57
CA PHE A 175 11.68 -7.66 -14.12
C PHE A 175 11.56 -8.92 -14.95
N ARG A 176 12.74 -9.48 -15.19
CA ARG A 176 12.92 -10.88 -15.54
C ARG A 176 13.92 -11.44 -14.55
N SER A 177 13.58 -12.52 -13.86
CA SER A 177 14.47 -13.14 -12.89
C SER A 177 14.31 -14.64 -12.86
N THR A 178 15.44 -15.32 -12.84
CA THR A 178 15.56 -16.73 -12.44
C THR A 178 16.24 -16.85 -11.07
N GLU A 179 16.61 -15.72 -10.47
CA GLU A 179 17.38 -15.61 -9.23
C GLU A 179 16.71 -14.64 -8.23
N SER A 180 17.40 -14.40 -7.12
CA SER A 180 16.98 -13.47 -6.08
C SER A 180 16.84 -12.03 -6.57
N PHE A 181 15.94 -11.28 -5.95
CA PHE A 181 15.73 -9.85 -6.22
C PHE A 181 15.35 -9.09 -4.97
N SER A 182 15.50 -7.75 -5.02
CA SER A 182 15.14 -6.85 -3.93
C SER A 182 14.65 -5.51 -4.45
N TYR A 183 13.50 -5.07 -3.95
CA TYR A 183 12.88 -3.77 -4.20
C TYR A 183 12.74 -3.00 -2.91
N TYR A 184 13.05 -1.71 -2.94
CA TYR A 184 12.89 -0.81 -1.79
C TYR A 184 11.89 0.28 -2.15
N PHE A 185 10.83 0.38 -1.36
CA PHE A 185 9.77 1.35 -1.57
C PHE A 185 9.75 2.33 -0.39
N ASN A 186 9.98 3.59 -0.70
CA ASN A 186 9.74 4.73 0.20
C ASN A 186 8.36 5.36 -0.03
N GLY A 187 7.53 4.72 -0.85
CA GLY A 187 6.12 5.06 -1.02
C GLY A 187 5.23 4.19 -0.14
N PRO A 188 3.94 4.51 -0.05
CA PRO A 188 3.00 3.82 0.83
C PRO A 188 2.48 2.49 0.29
N ILE A 189 2.56 2.30 -1.03
CA ILE A 189 1.95 1.17 -1.71
C ILE A 189 2.86 0.71 -2.85
N ALA A 190 2.97 -0.60 -3.01
CA ALA A 190 3.61 -1.18 -4.17
C ALA A 190 2.91 -2.48 -4.55
N THR A 191 2.89 -2.79 -5.84
CA THR A 191 2.32 -4.05 -6.34
C THR A 191 3.32 -4.75 -7.25
N LEU A 192 3.49 -6.05 -7.05
CA LEU A 192 4.15 -6.95 -8.00
C LEU A 192 3.09 -7.70 -8.81
N TYR A 193 3.24 -7.73 -10.12
CA TYR A 193 2.37 -8.48 -11.01
C TYR A 193 3.21 -9.21 -12.07
N SER A 194 2.86 -10.47 -12.36
CA SER A 194 3.54 -11.29 -13.35
C SER A 194 2.52 -12.03 -14.20
N GLU A 195 2.74 -12.03 -15.51
CA GLU A 195 1.94 -12.84 -16.44
C GLU A 195 2.49 -14.28 -16.56
N SER A 196 3.73 -14.48 -16.10
CA SER A 196 4.33 -15.81 -16.00
C SER A 196 3.99 -16.49 -14.67
N GLU A 197 3.75 -17.80 -14.71
CA GLU A 197 3.68 -18.63 -13.52
C GLU A 197 5.10 -18.97 -13.05
N ALA A 198 5.44 -18.54 -11.84
CA ALA A 198 6.70 -18.85 -11.18
C ALA A 198 6.46 -18.94 -9.68
N GLU A 199 7.07 -19.92 -9.01
CA GLU A 199 6.99 -19.98 -7.55
C GLU A 199 8.08 -19.10 -6.95
N VAL A 200 7.66 -18.09 -6.20
CA VAL A 200 8.56 -17.14 -5.55
C VAL A 200 8.31 -17.18 -4.06
N GLU A 201 9.38 -17.26 -3.28
CA GLU A 201 9.33 -17.01 -1.85
C GLU A 201 9.71 -15.55 -1.60
N LEU A 202 8.76 -14.76 -1.12
CA LEU A 202 8.93 -13.34 -0.87
C LEU A 202 9.17 -13.08 0.61
N ALA A 203 10.17 -12.27 0.92
CA ALA A 203 10.36 -11.67 2.23
C ALA A 203 9.89 -10.20 2.20
N ILE A 204 8.79 -9.92 2.90
CA ILE A 204 8.19 -8.58 3.00
C ILE A 204 8.48 -8.02 4.40
N GLY A 205 9.23 -6.93 4.47
CA GLY A 205 9.61 -6.36 5.76
C GLY A 205 9.86 -4.86 5.74
N SER A 206 9.79 -4.25 6.92
CA SER A 206 10.18 -2.86 7.11
C SER A 206 11.70 -2.73 7.01
N PHE A 207 12.20 -1.60 6.50
CA PHE A 207 13.64 -1.30 6.54
C PHE A 207 13.89 0.10 7.10
N GLN A 208 15.04 0.26 7.74
CA GLN A 208 15.54 1.57 8.19
C GLN A 208 16.83 1.92 7.45
N ASP A 209 17.69 0.93 7.25
CA ASP A 209 18.93 1.06 6.49
C ASP A 209 18.80 0.46 5.10
N PHE A 210 19.41 1.14 4.13
CA PHE A 210 19.41 0.76 2.73
C PHE A 210 20.79 0.21 2.33
N SER A 211 20.84 -1.05 1.86
CA SER A 211 22.04 -1.61 1.26
C SER A 211 22.03 -1.37 -0.26
N LEU A 212 23.12 -0.79 -0.76
CA LEU A 212 23.34 -0.53 -2.19
C LEU A 212 23.74 -1.78 -2.98
N GLU A 213 24.01 -2.91 -2.33
CA GLU A 213 24.70 -4.02 -2.97
C GLU A 213 23.83 -4.75 -4.01
N THR A 214 22.50 -4.71 -3.91
CA THR A 214 21.58 -5.46 -4.81
C THR A 214 20.18 -4.87 -5.09
N PRO A 215 19.84 -3.60 -4.80
CA PRO A 215 18.49 -3.10 -5.06
C PRO A 215 18.23 -2.98 -6.57
N ARG A 216 17.18 -3.67 -7.06
CA ARG A 216 16.69 -3.47 -8.43
C ARG A 216 15.99 -2.12 -8.61
N PHE A 217 15.44 -1.59 -7.52
CA PHE A 217 14.68 -0.35 -7.52
C PHE A 217 14.65 0.29 -6.13
N VAL A 218 14.64 1.62 -6.11
CA VAL A 218 14.44 2.45 -4.93
C VAL A 218 13.55 3.64 -5.33
N SER A 219 12.42 3.83 -4.66
CA SER A 219 11.61 5.03 -4.87
C SER A 219 12.01 6.17 -3.95
N SER A 220 11.68 7.41 -4.32
CA SER A 220 11.75 8.56 -3.41
C SER A 220 10.59 8.54 -2.40
N PRO A 221 10.70 9.24 -1.26
CA PRO A 221 9.62 9.34 -0.27
C PRO A 221 8.29 9.79 -0.88
N GLY A 222 7.23 9.02 -0.64
CA GLY A 222 5.87 9.34 -1.08
C GLY A 222 5.60 9.15 -2.58
N TYR A 223 6.56 8.66 -3.35
CA TYR A 223 6.43 8.49 -4.79
C TYR A 223 5.32 7.50 -5.17
N ILE A 224 4.42 7.92 -6.07
CA ILE A 224 3.27 7.14 -6.55
C ILE A 224 3.38 6.76 -8.04
N GLY A 225 4.29 7.38 -8.81
CA GLY A 225 4.56 6.97 -10.20
C GLY A 225 3.45 7.27 -11.21
N CYS A 226 2.40 8.00 -10.81
CA CYS A 226 1.29 8.38 -11.69
C CYS A 226 1.44 9.79 -12.30
N GLN A 227 0.96 9.98 -13.53
CA GLN A 227 1.07 11.20 -14.33
C GLN A 227 0.39 12.43 -13.72
N ASN A 228 -0.62 12.24 -12.86
CA ASN A 228 -1.35 13.34 -12.23
C ASN A 228 -0.52 14.08 -11.16
N GLY A 229 0.67 13.57 -10.81
CA GLY A 229 1.63 14.27 -9.96
C GLY A 229 1.29 14.31 -8.46
N GLU A 230 0.18 13.69 -8.04
CA GLU A 230 -0.16 13.59 -6.63
C GLU A 230 0.80 12.64 -5.93
N THR A 231 1.39 13.15 -4.85
CA THR A 231 2.38 12.44 -4.03
C THR A 231 1.72 12.11 -2.70
N TYR A 232 1.92 10.89 -2.21
CA TYR A 232 1.48 10.54 -0.86
C TYR A 232 2.32 11.29 0.17
N ARG A 233 1.67 11.95 1.13
CA ARG A 233 2.36 12.74 2.15
C ARG A 233 2.38 11.97 3.47
N SER A 234 3.47 12.11 4.21
CA SER A 234 3.57 11.54 5.55
C SER A 234 4.58 12.32 6.37
N SER A 235 4.26 12.56 7.64
CA SER A 235 5.16 13.14 8.63
C SER A 235 6.36 12.25 8.93
N LEU A 236 6.32 10.98 8.50
CA LEU A 236 7.49 10.09 8.53
C LEU A 236 8.53 10.44 7.46
N TYR A 237 8.15 11.15 6.41
CA TYR A 237 9.10 11.54 5.36
C TYR A 237 9.83 12.81 5.78
N PRO A 238 11.16 12.75 5.94
CA PRO A 238 11.90 13.91 6.39
C PRO A 238 11.94 14.95 5.27
N LYS A 239 11.74 16.23 5.64
CA LYS A 239 11.86 17.38 4.71
C LYS A 239 13.21 17.44 4.00
N LYS A 240 14.23 16.83 4.60
CA LYS A 240 15.55 16.56 4.01
C LYS A 240 15.90 15.12 4.31
N SER A 241 16.02 14.28 3.29
CA SER A 241 16.50 12.91 3.44
C SER A 241 18.03 12.91 3.31
N THR A 242 18.72 12.38 4.32
CA THR A 242 20.15 12.06 4.23
C THR A 242 20.26 10.55 4.11
N PHE A 243 20.65 10.08 2.94
CA PHE A 243 20.90 8.65 2.72
C PHE A 243 22.34 8.36 3.15
N HIS A 244 22.50 7.53 4.18
CA HIS A 244 23.82 7.01 4.56
C HIS A 244 24.15 5.83 3.66
N LEU A 245 25.03 6.07 2.69
CA LEU A 245 25.52 5.05 1.77
C LEU A 245 26.49 4.14 2.53
N ILE A 246 26.10 2.89 2.79
CA ILE A 246 26.97 1.88 3.38
C ILE A 246 27.46 0.97 2.25
N HIS A 247 28.75 1.06 1.95
CA HIS A 247 29.45 0.08 1.11
C HIS A 247 30.18 -0.88 2.05
N LYS A 248 29.74 -2.14 2.16
CA LYS A 248 30.58 -3.15 2.84
C LYS A 248 31.67 -3.58 1.85
N LYS A 249 32.89 -3.69 2.35
CA LYS A 249 34.03 -4.25 1.61
C LYS A 249 34.16 -5.73 1.93
#